data_AF-A0A6F8YXH9-F1
#
_entry.id   AF-A0A6F8YXH9-F1
#
_cell.length_a   1.000
_cell.length_b   1.000
_cell.length_c   1.000
_cell.angle_alpha   90.00
_cell.angle_beta   90.00
_cell.angle_gamma   90.00
#
_symmetry.space_group_name_H-M   'P 1'
#
loop_
_entity.id
_entity.type
_entity.pdbx_description
1 polymer ?
#
loop_
_entity_poly.entity_id
_entity_poly.type
_entity_poly.pdbx_seq_one_letter_code
_entity_poly.pdbx_strand_id
1 'polypeptide(L)'
;MIGTDDLDTTRAKLGYTAFQAHLGELVIALRRHGLDEPAAWRAVRDVVDETYEPLRADPATACAAAADHAAFTAPRVPHKALVRMRLRAGGDVYVPVRNPLHAP
;
A
#
# COMPACT_ATOMS: atom_id res chain seq x y z
N MET A 1 15.28 -18.21 10.12
CA MET A 1 15.02 -17.27 9.01
C MET A 1 13.67 -16.63 9.28
N ILE A 2 13.54 -15.30 9.25
CA ILE A 2 12.25 -14.63 9.35
C ILE A 2 11.81 -14.29 7.92
N GLY A 3 10.80 -14.99 7.42
CA GLY A 3 10.25 -14.85 6.07
C GLY A 3 8.80 -15.35 6.03
N THR A 4 8.10 -15.09 4.94
CA THR A 4 6.73 -15.56 4.72
C THR A 4 6.56 -15.95 3.26
N ASP A 5 5.90 -17.08 3.02
CA ASP A 5 5.49 -17.50 1.67
C ASP A 5 4.04 -17.07 1.37
N ASP A 6 3.35 -16.50 2.37
CA ASP A 6 2.05 -15.88 2.18
C ASP A 6 2.20 -14.51 1.49
N LEU A 7 1.75 -14.44 0.24
CA LEU A 7 1.76 -13.24 -0.59
C LEU A 7 0.90 -12.13 0.00
N ASP A 8 -0.21 -12.44 0.67
CA ASP A 8 -1.07 -11.41 1.24
C ASP A 8 -0.42 -10.74 2.45
N THR A 9 0.32 -11.52 3.26
CA THR A 9 1.20 -10.95 4.29
C THR A 9 2.27 -10.05 3.67
N THR A 10 2.88 -10.45 2.55
CA THR A 10 3.89 -9.63 1.85
C THR A 10 3.29 -8.32 1.33
N ARG A 11 2.14 -8.39 0.64
CA ARG A 11 1.40 -7.21 0.17
C ARG A 11 0.99 -6.30 1.31
N ALA A 12 0.46 -6.85 2.41
CA ALA A 12 0.06 -6.06 3.57
C ALA A 12 1.26 -5.34 4.22
N LYS A 13 2.42 -6.00 4.30
CA LYS A 13 3.65 -5.40 4.83
C LYS A 13 4.18 -4.30 3.91
N LEU A 14 4.27 -4.56 2.61
CA LEU A 14 4.73 -3.57 1.63
C LEU A 14 3.78 -2.38 1.59
N GLY A 15 2.48 -2.62 1.42
CA GLY A 15 1.46 -1.59 1.31
C GLY A 15 1.36 -0.71 2.56
N TYR A 16 1.44 -1.32 3.76
CA TYR A 16 1.51 -0.54 5.00
C TYR A 16 2.80 0.30 5.06
N THR A 17 3.96 -0.30 4.81
CA THR A 17 5.25 0.36 5.06
C THR A 17 5.51 1.46 4.04
N ALA A 18 5.32 1.18 2.75
CA ALA A 18 5.62 2.11 1.68
C ALA A 18 4.54 3.20 1.55
N PHE A 19 3.27 2.80 1.41
CA PHE A 19 2.21 3.78 1.14
C PHE A 19 1.70 4.46 2.40
N GLN A 20 1.44 3.72 3.48
CA GLN A 20 0.74 4.28 4.64
C GLN A 20 1.71 4.93 5.62
N ALA A 21 2.73 4.21 6.08
CA ALA A 21 3.65 4.65 7.12
C ALA A 21 4.83 5.51 6.62
N HIS A 22 5.03 5.58 5.30
CA HIS A 22 6.07 6.41 4.69
C HIS A 22 5.48 7.51 3.82
N LEU A 23 4.97 7.19 2.62
CA LEU A 23 4.44 8.21 1.72
C LEU A 23 3.25 8.97 2.33
N GLY A 24 2.37 8.28 3.06
CA GLY A 24 1.26 8.90 3.78
C GLY A 24 1.72 9.95 4.80
N GLU A 25 2.77 9.67 5.57
CA GLU A 25 3.35 10.63 6.51
C GLU A 25 3.99 11.82 5.79
N LEU A 26 4.63 11.61 4.64
CA LEU A 26 5.14 12.71 3.81
C LEU A 26 4.02 13.60 3.29
N VAL A 27 2.94 13.02 2.77
CA VAL A 27 1.77 13.76 2.31
C VAL A 27 1.20 14.59 3.46
N ILE A 28 0.94 13.98 4.63
CA ILE A 28 0.43 14.69 5.81
C ILE A 28 1.38 15.82 6.24
N ALA A 29 2.68 15.56 6.30
CA ALA A 29 3.66 16.56 6.70
C ALA A 29 3.74 17.73 5.71
N LEU A 30 3.60 17.47 4.40
CA LEU A 30 3.67 18.50 3.36
C LEU A 30 2.35 19.26 3.17
N ARG A 31 1.21 18.75 3.65
CA ARG A 31 -0.06 19.52 3.65
C ARG A 31 0.06 20.84 4.40
N ARG A 32 0.82 20.89 5.49
CA ARG A 32 1.07 22.15 6.23
C ARG A 32 1.85 23.19 5.42
N HIS A 33 2.47 22.76 4.31
CA HIS A 33 3.20 23.59 3.36
C HIS A 33 2.40 23.84 2.07
N GLY A 34 1.09 23.53 2.06
CA GLY A 34 0.20 23.82 0.92
C GLY A 34 0.10 22.71 -0.14
N LEU A 35 0.60 21.51 0.15
CA LEU A 35 0.40 20.36 -0.75
C LEU A 35 -1.09 19.99 -0.84
N ASP A 36 -1.60 19.85 -2.06
CA ASP A 36 -2.93 19.29 -2.33
C ASP A 36 -2.88 17.76 -2.19
N GLU A 37 -3.55 17.24 -1.16
CA GLU A 37 -3.50 15.82 -0.81
C GLU A 37 -4.05 14.89 -1.93
N PRO A 38 -5.24 15.15 -2.50
CA PRO A 38 -5.71 14.41 -3.68
C PRO A 38 -4.70 14.41 -4.84
N ALA A 39 -4.13 15.57 -5.21
CA ALA A 39 -3.12 15.62 -6.28
C ALA A 39 -1.86 14.81 -5.94
N ALA A 40 -1.42 14.84 -4.68
CA ALA A 40 -0.27 14.04 -4.26
C ALA A 40 -0.55 12.53 -4.35
N TRP A 41 -1.74 12.08 -3.94
CA TRP A 41 -2.12 10.67 -4.07
C TRP A 41 -2.33 10.25 -5.53
N ARG A 42 -2.80 11.15 -6.41
CA ARG A 42 -2.82 10.90 -7.87
C ARG A 42 -1.42 10.67 -8.40
N ALA A 43 -0.47 11.54 -8.06
CA ALA A 43 0.93 11.38 -8.48
C ALA A 43 1.54 10.06 -7.99
N VAL A 44 1.26 9.63 -6.75
CA VAL A 44 1.70 8.32 -6.26
C VAL A 44 1.03 7.19 -7.04
N ARG A 45 -0.28 7.31 -7.34
CA ARG A 45 -1.01 6.31 -8.11
C ARG A 45 -0.47 6.18 -9.54
N ASP A 46 -0.15 7.28 -10.19
CA ASP A 46 0.42 7.30 -11.53
C ASP A 46 1.75 6.53 -11.57
N VAL A 47 2.63 6.75 -10.58
CA VAL A 47 3.91 6.00 -10.47
C VAL A 47 3.67 4.51 -10.24
N VAL A 48 2.68 4.12 -9.43
CA VAL A 48 2.31 2.71 -9.24
C VAL A 48 1.83 2.12 -10.57
N ASP A 49 0.95 2.79 -11.29
CA ASP A 49 0.42 2.33 -12.58
C ASP A 49 1.55 2.18 -13.62
N GLU A 50 2.44 3.17 -13.73
CA GLU A 50 3.62 3.17 -14.59
C GLU A 50 4.57 2.03 -14.26
N THR A 51 4.86 1.81 -12.97
CA THR A 51 5.77 0.75 -12.51
C THR A 51 5.24 -0.64 -12.87
N TYR A 52 3.92 -0.85 -12.77
CA TYR A 52 3.29 -2.13 -13.05
C TYR A 52 2.99 -2.37 -14.53
N GLU A 53 3.00 -1.35 -15.38
CA GLU A 53 2.75 -1.49 -16.82
C GLU A 53 3.72 -2.48 -17.51
N PRO A 54 5.06 -2.34 -17.44
CA PRO A 54 5.97 -3.28 -18.09
C PRO A 54 5.90 -4.68 -17.46
N LEU A 55 5.64 -4.78 -16.15
CA LEU A 55 5.48 -6.07 -15.44
C LEU A 55 4.20 -6.81 -15.86
N ARG A 56 3.15 -6.07 -16.23
CA ARG A 56 1.92 -6.67 -16.78
C ARG A 56 2.07 -7.08 -18.24
N ALA A 57 3.00 -6.47 -18.98
CA ALA A 57 3.28 -6.79 -20.37
C ALA A 57 4.15 -8.05 -20.54
N ASP A 58 4.97 -8.40 -19.55
CA ASP A 58 5.79 -9.61 -19.57
C ASP A 58 4.98 -10.86 -19.16
N PRO A 59 4.80 -11.87 -20.05
CA PRO A 59 4.05 -13.09 -19.74
C PRO A 59 4.54 -13.83 -18.49
N ALA A 60 5.84 -13.72 -18.15
CA ALA A 60 6.40 -14.39 -16.98
C ALA A 60 5.92 -13.79 -15.65
N THR A 61 5.54 -12.50 -15.65
CA THR A 61 5.17 -11.75 -14.43
C THR A 61 3.74 -11.21 -14.44
N ALA A 62 3.06 -11.22 -15.60
CA ALA A 62 1.78 -10.56 -15.81
C ALA A 62 0.70 -10.89 -14.78
N CYS A 63 0.53 -12.17 -14.42
CA CYS A 63 -0.47 -12.58 -13.45
C CYS A 63 -0.18 -12.06 -12.05
N ALA A 64 1.07 -12.19 -11.59
CA ALA A 64 1.49 -11.70 -10.28
C ALA A 64 1.44 -10.17 -10.20
N ALA A 65 1.90 -9.50 -11.26
CA ALA A 65 1.87 -8.05 -11.39
C ALA A 65 0.44 -7.50 -11.32
N ALA A 66 -0.50 -8.12 -12.04
CA ALA A 66 -1.91 -7.74 -11.98
C ALA A 66 -2.51 -7.94 -10.57
N ALA A 67 -2.18 -9.05 -9.90
CA ALA A 67 -2.68 -9.34 -8.56
C ALA A 67 -2.15 -8.34 -7.51
N ASP A 68 -0.86 -8.00 -7.56
CA ASP A 68 -0.25 -7.03 -6.65
C ASP A 68 -0.80 -5.62 -6.89
N HIS A 69 -0.89 -5.21 -8.16
CA HIS A 69 -1.47 -3.93 -8.54
C HIS A 69 -2.92 -3.80 -8.04
N ALA A 70 -3.75 -4.83 -8.25
CA ALA A 70 -5.12 -4.86 -7.76
C ALA A 70 -5.20 -4.78 -6.23
N ALA A 71 -4.29 -5.46 -5.51
CA ALA A 71 -4.24 -5.40 -4.06
C ALA A 71 -3.87 -4.00 -3.54
N PHE A 72 -2.94 -3.30 -4.19
CA PHE A 72 -2.52 -1.96 -3.79
C PHE A 72 -3.50 -0.85 -4.20
N THR A 73 -4.41 -1.14 -5.13
CA THR A 73 -5.39 -0.17 -5.66
C THR A 73 -6.85 -0.50 -5.30
N ALA A 74 -7.07 -1.55 -4.49
CA ALA A 74 -8.37 -1.94 -3.98
C ALA A 74 -9.01 -0.81 -3.14
N PRO A 75 -10.36 -0.71 -3.07
CA PRO A 75 -11.06 0.34 -2.30
C PRO A 75 -10.68 0.40 -0.82
N ARG A 76 -10.31 -0.75 -0.25
CA ARG A 76 -9.83 -0.87 1.11
C ARG A 76 -8.56 -1.70 1.15
N VAL A 77 -7.63 -1.28 2.00
CA VAL A 77 -6.34 -1.93 2.20
C VAL A 77 -6.12 -2.27 3.67
N PRO A 78 -5.33 -3.31 3.98
CA PRO A 78 -4.96 -3.62 5.36
C PRO A 78 -4.04 -2.53 5.93
N HIS A 79 -4.35 -2.06 7.13
CA HIS A 79 -3.51 -1.15 7.92
C HIS A 79 -3.10 -1.83 9.21
N LYS A 80 -1.82 -1.74 9.60
CA LYS A 80 -1.35 -2.31 10.87
C LYS A 80 -2.03 -1.62 12.04
N ALA A 81 -2.70 -2.39 12.89
CA ALA A 81 -3.34 -1.90 14.09
C ALA A 81 -2.33 -1.85 15.25
N LEU A 82 -1.29 -1.04 15.13
CA LEU A 82 -0.14 -1.03 16.05
C LEU A 82 -0.54 -0.88 17.53
N VAL A 83 -1.55 -0.05 17.82
CA VAL A 83 -2.07 0.11 19.19
C VAL A 83 -2.67 -1.21 19.71
N ARG A 84 -3.46 -1.92 18.89
CA ARG A 84 -4.02 -3.23 19.27
C ARG A 84 -2.95 -4.29 19.45
N MET A 85 -1.94 -4.29 18.57
CA MET A 85 -0.79 -5.19 18.65
C MET A 85 0.04 -4.94 19.91
N ARG A 86 0.12 -3.70 20.41
CA ARG A 86 0.80 -3.41 21.67
C ARG A 86 0.00 -3.91 22.88
N LEU A 87 -1.32 -3.86 22.81
CA LEU A 87 -2.23 -4.23 23.90
C LEU A 87 -2.54 -5.73 23.95
N ARG A 88 -2.30 -6.48 22.87
CA ARG A 88 -2.52 -7.94 22.80
C ARG A 88 -1.20 -8.64 22.52
N ALA A 89 -0.90 -9.70 23.25
CA ALA A 89 0.13 -10.64 22.82
C ALA A 89 -0.39 -11.38 21.56
N GLY A 90 0.39 -11.37 20.48
CA GLY A 90 0.09 -12.14 19.27
C GLY A 90 0.17 -11.33 17.98
N GLY A 91 1.24 -11.58 17.23
CA GLY A 91 1.34 -11.35 15.78
C GLY A 91 1.02 -9.96 15.22
N ASP A 92 1.04 -9.89 13.89
CA ASP A 92 0.56 -8.72 13.16
C ASP A 92 -0.99 -8.73 13.15
N VAL A 93 -1.60 -7.59 13.45
CA VAL A 93 -3.05 -7.38 13.37
C VAL A 93 -3.34 -6.29 12.37
N TYR A 94 -4.22 -6.56 11.42
CA TYR A 94 -4.61 -5.61 10.38
C TYR A 94 -6.09 -5.24 10.48
N VAL A 95 -6.41 -4.01 10.13
CA VAL A 95 -7.80 -3.52 9.98
C VAL A 95 -7.99 -2.90 8.61
N PRO A 96 -9.15 -3.06 7.96
CA PRO A 96 -9.38 -2.49 6.64
C PRO A 96 -9.63 -0.98 6.72
N VAL A 97 -8.84 -0.18 6.01
CA VAL A 97 -8.99 1.28 5.88
C VAL A 97 -9.29 1.68 4.44
N ARG A 98 -9.83 2.88 4.21
CA ARG A 98 -9.99 3.42 2.85
C ARG A 98 -8.63 3.60 2.21
N ASN A 99 -8.52 3.26 0.93
CA ASN A 99 -7.27 3.38 0.19
C ASN A 99 -7.25 4.69 -0.63
N PRO A 100 -6.33 5.62 -0.37
CA PRO A 100 -6.21 6.83 -1.18
C PRO A 100 -5.82 6.53 -2.63
N LEU A 101 -5.20 5.38 -2.93
CA LEU A 101 -4.84 4.99 -4.29
C LEU A 101 -6.03 4.46 -5.11
N HIS A 102 -7.19 4.19 -4.50
CA HIS A 102 -8.34 3.61 -5.22
C HIS A 102 -9.07 4.63 -6.11
N ALA A 103 -9.27 5.84 -5.60
CA ALA A 103 -9.92 6.94 -6.30
C ALA A 103 -9.25 8.27 -5.87
N PRO A 104 -8.01 8.50 -6.32
CA PRO A 104 -7.19 9.64 -5.90
C PRO A 104 -7.63 10.99 -6.52
#